data_AF-A0A7C2WE27-F1
#
_entry.id   AF-A0A7C2WE27-F1
#
_cell.length_a   1.000
_cell.length_b   1.000
_cell.length_c   1.000
_cell.angle_alpha   90.00
_cell.angle_beta   90.00
_cell.angle_gamma   90.00
#
_symmetry.space_group_name_H-M   'P 1'
#
loop_
_entity.id
_entity.type
_entity.pdbx_description
1 polymer ?
#
loop_
_entity_poly.entity_id
_entity_poly.type
_entity_poly.pdbx_seq_one_letter_code
_entity_poly.pdbx_strand_id
1 'polypeptide(L)'
;HSRDLFRMHDTAVRAAALFFPPTDLVDYGGREFVFFAAEGPHLIRLLVEAGAPPLGPKTFRKLLEALSPARQVRAAPPPFLLIHGDADVIVPVSQSEKLADAVRAAGGTADLIIKPGGGHPWPDIRNEIERMADWLAAHLQ
;
A
#
# COMPACT_ATOMS: atom_id res chain seq x y z
N HIS A 1 -20.63 -27.09 29.79
CA HIS A 1 -20.12 -27.02 28.40
C HIS A 1 -20.84 -25.88 27.68
N SER A 2 -20.47 -24.63 27.96
CA SER A 2 -20.93 -23.46 27.21
C SER A 2 -19.88 -23.13 26.15
N ARG A 3 -20.23 -23.34 24.88
CA ARG A 3 -19.43 -22.85 23.75
C ARG A 3 -19.59 -21.34 23.68
N ASP A 4 -18.47 -20.64 23.81
CA ASP A 4 -18.39 -19.18 23.71
C ASP A 4 -18.82 -18.72 22.31
N LEU A 5 -19.82 -17.84 22.25
CA LEU A 5 -20.52 -17.40 21.03
C LEU A 5 -19.83 -16.19 20.35
N PHE A 6 -18.71 -15.71 20.88
CA PHE A 6 -17.92 -14.62 20.30
C PHE A 6 -16.50 -15.06 19.98
N ARG A 7 -16.37 -16.05 19.09
CA ARG A 7 -15.07 -16.34 18.47
C ARG A 7 -14.76 -15.19 17.50
N MET A 8 -14.05 -14.16 17.96
CA MET A 8 -13.45 -13.20 17.05
C MET A 8 -12.52 -13.98 16.14
N HIS A 9 -12.86 -14.06 14.85
CA HIS A 9 -11.98 -14.68 13.87
C HIS A 9 -10.70 -13.85 13.78
N ASP A 10 -9.57 -14.54 13.76
CA ASP A 10 -8.28 -13.91 13.48
C ASP A 10 -8.35 -13.25 12.09
N THR A 11 -8.04 -11.95 12.03
CA THR A 11 -8.00 -11.18 10.78
C THR A 11 -6.60 -11.15 10.16
N ALA A 12 -5.65 -11.92 10.71
CA ALA A 12 -4.32 -12.05 10.14
C ALA A 12 -4.38 -12.64 8.73
N VAL A 13 -3.62 -12.04 7.83
CA VAL A 13 -3.36 -12.56 6.48
C VAL A 13 -2.02 -13.29 6.47
N ARG A 14 -1.92 -14.32 5.64
CA ARG A 14 -0.69 -15.13 5.53
C ARG A 14 0.35 -14.51 4.59
N ALA A 15 -0.08 -13.71 3.62
CA ALA A 15 0.76 -12.98 2.68
C ALA A 15 -0.01 -11.78 2.10
N ALA A 16 0.69 -10.78 1.58
CA ALA A 16 0.11 -9.64 0.89
C ALA A 16 0.83 -9.38 -0.44
N ALA A 17 0.08 -9.25 -1.54
CA ALA A 17 0.63 -8.86 -2.83
C ALA A 17 -0.07 -7.61 -3.35
N LEU A 18 0.71 -6.61 -3.78
CA LEU A 18 0.21 -5.28 -4.13
C LEU A 18 0.80 -4.78 -5.44
N PHE A 19 -0.07 -4.25 -6.30
CA PHE A 19 0.31 -3.47 -7.47
C PHE A 19 0.33 -1.98 -7.13
N PHE A 20 1.43 -1.32 -7.49
CA PHE A 20 1.63 0.14 -7.45
C PHE A 20 0.98 0.87 -6.25
N PRO A 21 1.20 0.41 -4.99
CA PRO A 21 0.49 0.95 -3.84
C PRO A 21 1.02 2.34 -3.44
N PRO A 22 0.14 3.29 -3.09
CA PRO A 22 0.53 4.45 -2.29
C PRO A 22 0.75 4.01 -0.82
N THR A 23 1.92 4.30 -0.24
CA THR A 23 2.33 3.72 1.06
C THR A 23 2.90 4.73 2.05
N ASP A 24 3.37 5.88 1.57
CA ASP A 24 3.85 7.01 2.36
C ASP A 24 3.23 8.29 1.82
N LEU A 25 2.09 8.68 2.40
CA LEU A 25 1.31 9.84 1.97
C LEU A 25 1.94 11.16 2.43
N VAL A 26 2.94 11.12 3.32
CA VAL A 26 3.67 12.30 3.79
C VAL A 26 4.81 12.64 2.85
N ASP A 27 5.49 11.62 2.31
CA ASP A 27 6.55 11.77 1.33
C ASP A 27 6.23 10.93 0.08
N TYR A 28 5.61 11.61 -0.88
CA TYR A 28 5.06 11.01 -2.10
C TYR A 28 5.98 11.23 -3.32
N GLY A 29 7.29 11.04 -3.12
CA GLY A 29 8.30 11.20 -4.18
C GLY A 29 8.53 12.66 -4.56
N GLY A 30 8.67 13.53 -3.54
CA GLY A 30 8.83 14.97 -3.74
C GLY A 30 7.56 15.71 -4.18
N ARG A 31 6.43 15.00 -4.27
CA ARG A 31 5.11 15.55 -4.57
C ARG A 31 4.30 15.61 -3.30
N GLU A 32 3.46 16.64 -3.17
CA GLU A 32 2.43 16.61 -2.14
C GLU A 32 1.39 15.53 -2.49
N PHE A 33 0.94 14.75 -1.50
CA PHE A 33 -0.23 13.85 -1.62
C PHE A 33 -1.54 14.66 -1.68
N VAL A 34 -1.52 15.67 -2.54
CA VAL A 34 -2.58 16.59 -2.91
C VAL A 34 -2.62 16.67 -4.44
N PHE A 35 -1.70 16.00 -5.17
CA PHE A 35 -1.69 15.94 -6.63
C PHE A 35 -2.90 15.19 -7.22
N PHE A 36 -3.58 14.36 -6.43
CA PHE A 36 -4.91 13.86 -6.76
C PHE A 36 -6.02 14.94 -6.68
N ALA A 37 -5.72 16.15 -6.23
CA ALA A 37 -6.63 17.29 -6.30
C ALA A 37 -6.80 17.84 -7.73
N ALA A 38 -5.94 17.46 -8.69
CA ALA A 38 -6.16 17.82 -10.09
C ALA A 38 -7.34 17.05 -10.73
N GLU A 39 -7.71 15.88 -10.18
CA GLU A 39 -8.95 15.16 -10.50
C GLU A 39 -10.08 15.38 -9.47
N GLY A 40 -9.90 16.34 -8.57
CA GLY A 40 -10.92 16.75 -7.61
C GLY A 40 -10.94 16.00 -6.26
N PRO A 41 -11.86 16.36 -5.36
CA PRO A 41 -11.86 16.02 -3.92
C PRO A 41 -12.14 14.54 -3.58
N HIS A 42 -12.02 13.61 -4.53
CA HIS A 42 -12.61 12.28 -4.40
C HIS A 42 -11.81 11.32 -3.52
N LEU A 43 -10.47 11.34 -3.55
CA LEU A 43 -9.66 10.45 -2.69
C LEU A 43 -9.55 10.95 -1.25
N ILE A 44 -9.42 12.25 -1.02
CA ILE A 44 -9.47 12.80 0.36
C ILE A 44 -10.84 12.48 1.00
N ARG A 45 -11.94 12.47 0.23
CA ARG A 45 -13.26 12.01 0.71
C ARG A 45 -13.34 10.52 1.06
N LEU A 46 -12.43 9.67 0.54
CA LEU A 46 -12.31 8.28 1.01
C LEU A 46 -11.53 8.19 2.33
N LEU A 47 -10.67 9.17 2.59
CA LEU A 47 -9.82 9.25 3.77
C LEU A 47 -10.48 10.04 4.93
N VAL A 48 -11.45 10.89 4.59
CA VAL A 48 -12.15 11.79 5.52
C VAL A 48 -13.63 11.83 5.14
N GLU A 49 -14.52 11.80 6.13
CA GLU A 49 -15.96 11.89 5.90
C GLU A 49 -16.34 13.08 4.99
N ALA A 50 -17.21 12.81 4.01
CA ALA A 50 -17.72 13.83 3.11
C ALA A 50 -18.45 14.93 3.90
N GLY A 51 -17.94 16.16 3.81
CA GLY A 51 -18.49 17.32 4.53
C GLY A 51 -17.76 17.68 5.82
N ALA A 52 -16.70 16.95 6.19
CA ALA A 52 -15.84 17.37 7.29
C ALA A 52 -15.21 18.76 7.01
N PRO A 53 -15.09 19.63 8.04
CA PRO A 53 -14.43 20.92 7.89
C PRO A 53 -12.97 20.73 7.45
N PRO A 54 -12.38 21.70 6.73
CA PRO A 54 -10.97 21.64 6.34
C PRO A 54 -10.08 21.40 7.56
N LEU A 55 -9.25 20.37 7.51
CA LEU A 55 -8.30 20.07 8.58
C LEU A 55 -7.17 21.11 8.57
N GLY A 56 -6.81 21.61 9.75
CA GLY A 56 -5.61 22.44 9.90
C GLY A 56 -4.35 21.66 9.48
N PRO A 57 -3.27 22.34 9.01
CA PRO A 57 -2.10 21.66 8.41
C PRO A 57 -1.47 20.57 9.30
N LYS A 58 -1.42 20.79 10.61
CA LYS A 58 -0.91 19.81 11.58
C LYS A 58 -1.80 18.57 11.68
N THR A 59 -3.11 18.75 11.71
CA THR A 59 -4.09 17.66 11.79
C THR A 59 -4.10 16.87 10.49
N PHE A 60 -4.03 17.55 9.35
CA PHE A 60 -3.92 16.91 8.05
C PHE A 60 -2.64 16.07 7.92
N ARG A 61 -1.48 16.60 8.33
CA ARG A 61 -0.22 15.83 8.37
C ARG A 61 -0.34 14.56 9.22
N LYS A 62 -0.88 14.67 10.43
CA LYS A 62 -1.09 13.51 11.31
C LYS A 62 -2.01 12.46 10.69
N LEU A 63 -3.04 12.90 9.97
CA LEU A 63 -3.92 12.01 9.23
C LEU A 63 -3.13 11.25 8.15
N LEU A 64 -2.31 11.94 7.35
CA LEU A 64 -1.49 11.30 6.32
C LEU A 64 -0.49 10.29 6.92
N GLU A 65 0.15 10.63 8.05
CA GLU A 65 1.00 9.70 8.81
C GLU A 65 0.23 8.45 9.24
N ALA A 66 -0.96 8.65 9.83
CA ALA A 66 -1.86 7.59 10.31
C ALA A 66 -2.52 6.78 9.18
N LEU A 67 -2.37 7.19 7.92
CA LEU A 67 -2.86 6.49 6.75
C LEU A 67 -1.75 5.95 5.85
N SER A 68 -0.48 6.06 6.25
CA SER A 68 0.67 5.61 5.48
C SER A 68 1.10 4.18 5.88
N PRO A 69 0.79 3.12 5.09
CA PRO A 69 1.21 1.74 5.36
C PRO A 69 2.69 1.57 5.68
N ALA A 70 3.59 2.24 4.95
CA ALA A 70 5.04 2.14 5.14
C ALA A 70 5.49 2.65 6.52
N ARG A 71 4.67 3.47 7.18
CA ARG A 71 4.91 4.00 8.54
C ARG A 71 4.27 3.15 9.64
N GLN A 72 3.54 2.10 9.28
CA GLN A 72 2.73 1.29 10.20
C GLN A 72 3.09 -0.20 10.23
N VAL A 73 4.16 -0.58 9.52
CA VAL A 73 4.66 -1.96 9.53
C VAL A 73 5.01 -2.34 10.97
N ARG A 74 4.41 -3.45 11.43
CA ARG A 74 4.64 -4.03 12.76
C ARG A 74 5.73 -5.10 12.69
N ALA A 75 6.29 -5.47 13.84
CA ALA A 75 7.30 -6.52 13.93
C ALA A 75 6.78 -7.85 13.34
N ALA A 76 7.66 -8.55 12.61
CA ALA A 76 7.38 -9.81 11.93
C ALA A 76 6.10 -9.78 11.07
N PRO A 77 6.00 -8.85 10.09
CA PRO A 77 4.86 -8.82 9.18
C PRO A 77 4.85 -10.10 8.31
N PRO A 78 3.69 -10.48 7.72
CA PRO A 78 3.66 -11.56 6.73
C PRO A 78 4.53 -11.20 5.52
N PRO A 79 4.87 -12.15 4.64
CA PRO A 79 5.56 -11.87 3.39
C PRO A 79 4.79 -10.88 2.50
N PHE A 80 5.52 -9.97 1.84
CA PHE A 80 5.00 -9.02 0.86
C PHE A 80 5.56 -9.29 -0.54
N LEU A 81 4.70 -9.15 -1.55
CA LEU A 81 5.10 -8.97 -2.94
C LEU A 81 4.61 -7.62 -3.43
N LEU A 82 5.53 -6.81 -3.96
CA LEU A 82 5.27 -5.48 -4.49
C LEU A 82 5.61 -5.47 -5.97
N ILE A 83 4.70 -4.97 -6.80
CA ILE A 83 4.88 -4.91 -8.24
C ILE A 83 4.59 -3.48 -8.72
N HIS A 84 5.56 -2.84 -9.36
CA HIS A 84 5.45 -1.42 -9.73
C HIS A 84 6.12 -1.13 -11.08
N GLY A 85 5.57 -0.22 -11.85
CA GLY A 85 6.24 0.35 -13.02
C GLY A 85 7.16 1.51 -12.64
N ASP A 86 8.34 1.63 -13.25
CA ASP A 86 9.25 2.77 -12.99
C ASP A 86 8.89 4.05 -13.76
N ALA A 87 7.99 3.96 -14.74
CA ALA A 87 7.44 5.08 -15.50
C ALA A 87 6.04 5.50 -14.99
N ASP A 88 5.66 5.07 -13.78
CA ASP A 88 4.41 5.43 -13.14
C ASP A 88 4.39 6.92 -12.75
N VAL A 89 3.56 7.69 -13.46
CA VAL A 89 3.36 9.12 -13.22
C VAL A 89 2.28 9.40 -12.17
N ILE A 90 1.50 8.40 -11.77
CA ILE A 90 0.42 8.52 -10.79
C ILE A 90 1.00 8.24 -9.40
N VAL A 91 1.54 7.06 -9.18
CA VAL A 91 2.16 6.64 -7.92
C VAL A 91 3.66 6.51 -8.16
N PRO A 92 4.54 7.23 -7.44
CA PRO A 92 5.97 7.06 -7.66
C PRO A 92 6.42 5.67 -7.19
N VAL A 93 7.32 5.03 -7.94
CA VAL A 93 7.91 3.72 -7.59
C VAL A 93 8.49 3.67 -6.17
N SER A 94 8.96 4.82 -5.66
CA SER A 94 9.49 4.95 -4.30
C SER A 94 8.49 4.59 -3.20
N GLN A 95 7.19 4.57 -3.49
CA GLN A 95 6.18 4.08 -2.56
C GLN A 95 6.32 2.56 -2.33
N SER A 96 6.56 1.77 -3.39
CA SER A 96 6.84 0.35 -3.22
C SER A 96 8.18 0.11 -2.54
N GLU A 97 9.22 0.87 -2.90
CA GLU A 97 10.54 0.77 -2.27
C GLU A 97 10.46 1.00 -0.75
N LYS A 98 9.80 2.09 -0.33
CA LYS A 98 9.63 2.41 1.10
C LYS A 98 8.91 1.32 1.88
N LEU A 99 7.85 0.74 1.33
CA LEU A 99 7.13 -0.33 2.01
C LEU A 99 7.97 -1.60 2.07
N ALA A 100 8.68 -1.95 0.99
CA ALA A 100 9.59 -3.08 0.97
C ALA A 100 10.68 -2.95 2.06
N ASP A 101 11.28 -1.76 2.16
CA ASP A 101 12.32 -1.48 3.14
C ASP A 101 11.77 -1.49 4.58
N ALA A 102 10.59 -0.93 4.80
CA ALA A 102 9.93 -0.99 6.11
C ALA A 102 9.59 -2.43 6.54
N VAL A 103 9.10 -3.26 5.62
CA VAL A 103 8.82 -4.69 5.86
C VAL A 103 10.08 -5.45 6.22
N ARG A 104 11.17 -5.26 5.47
CA ARG A 104 12.47 -5.88 5.73
C ARG A 104 13.06 -5.42 7.06
N ALA A 105 13.00 -4.13 7.36
CA ALA A 105 13.48 -3.56 8.61
C ALA A 105 12.69 -4.09 9.84
N ALA A 106 11.42 -4.43 9.68
CA ALA A 106 10.59 -5.03 10.72
C ALA A 106 10.79 -6.55 10.88
N GLY A 107 11.72 -7.16 10.14
CA GLY A 107 12.05 -8.59 10.20
C GLY A 107 11.18 -9.48 9.31
N GLY A 108 10.40 -8.90 8.39
CA GLY A 108 9.64 -9.65 7.38
C GLY A 108 10.41 -9.80 6.06
N THR A 109 9.74 -10.40 5.07
CA THR A 109 10.25 -10.52 3.71
C THR A 109 9.41 -9.66 2.75
N ALA A 110 10.08 -8.99 1.82
CA ALA A 110 9.43 -8.23 0.76
C ALA A 110 10.14 -8.46 -0.56
N ASP A 111 9.43 -9.03 -1.52
CA ASP A 111 9.84 -9.12 -2.91
C ASP A 111 9.37 -7.87 -3.66
N LEU A 112 10.23 -7.31 -4.50
CA LEU A 112 9.92 -6.11 -5.28
C LEU A 112 10.23 -6.37 -6.75
N ILE A 113 9.19 -6.36 -7.58
CA ILE A 113 9.28 -6.45 -9.04
C ILE A 113 9.07 -5.06 -9.62
N ILE A 114 10.11 -4.51 -10.24
CA ILE A 114 10.02 -3.26 -10.99
C ILE A 114 9.91 -3.59 -12.48
N LYS A 115 8.87 -3.08 -13.14
CA LYS A 115 8.66 -3.18 -14.59
C LYS A 115 9.31 -1.98 -15.28
N PRO A 116 10.40 -2.17 -16.04
CA PRO A 116 11.01 -1.08 -16.79
C PRO A 116 10.04 -0.55 -17.87
N GLY A 117 9.86 0.77 -17.91
CA GLY A 117 8.90 1.46 -18.78
C GLY A 117 7.43 1.23 -18.40
N GLY A 118 7.14 0.55 -17.28
CA GLY A 118 5.78 0.29 -16.83
C GLY A 118 5.12 1.55 -16.27
N GLY A 119 3.88 1.84 -16.68
CA GLY A 119 3.05 2.91 -16.12
C GLY A 119 2.05 2.40 -15.09
N HIS A 120 0.80 2.86 -15.20
CA HIS A 120 -0.29 2.53 -14.27
C HIS A 120 -1.64 2.35 -15.01
N PRO A 121 -1.91 1.20 -15.66
CA PRO A 121 -1.06 0.00 -15.79
C PRO A 121 -0.16 0.03 -17.05
N TRP A 122 0.45 -1.12 -17.40
CA TRP A 122 1.19 -1.34 -18.65
C TRP A 122 0.54 -2.44 -19.53
N PRO A 123 0.80 -2.49 -20.85
CA PRO A 123 0.06 -3.36 -21.78
C PRO A 123 0.12 -4.86 -21.49
N ASP A 124 1.27 -5.38 -21.02
CA ASP A 124 1.50 -6.81 -20.77
C ASP A 124 1.44 -7.20 -19.28
N ILE A 125 0.78 -6.40 -18.43
CA ILE A 125 0.67 -6.61 -16.97
C ILE A 125 0.10 -7.96 -16.54
N ARG A 126 -0.58 -8.68 -17.45
CA ARG A 126 -1.02 -10.06 -17.22
C ARG A 126 0.13 -10.97 -16.77
N ASN A 127 1.33 -10.77 -17.30
CA ASN A 127 2.52 -11.55 -16.92
C ASN A 127 2.83 -11.40 -15.42
N GLU A 128 2.74 -10.19 -14.88
CA GLU A 128 2.94 -9.93 -13.46
C GLU A 128 1.77 -10.40 -12.59
N ILE A 129 0.54 -10.38 -13.12
CA ILE A 129 -0.63 -10.94 -12.43
C ILE A 129 -0.47 -12.46 -12.25
N GLU A 130 -0.01 -13.17 -13.28
CA GLU A 130 0.26 -14.62 -13.21
C GLU A 130 1.38 -14.92 -12.20
N ARG A 131 2.48 -14.15 -12.24
CA ARG A 131 3.55 -14.27 -11.23
C ARG A 131 3.06 -14.00 -9.81
N MET A 132 2.19 -13.02 -9.62
CA MET A 132 1.57 -12.74 -8.32
C MET A 132 0.74 -13.92 -7.84
N ALA A 133 -0.07 -14.51 -8.72
CA ALA A 133 -0.91 -15.66 -8.37
C ALA A 133 -0.06 -16.86 -7.94
N ASP A 134 1.01 -17.17 -8.69
CA ASP A 134 1.94 -18.24 -8.33
C ASP A 134 2.65 -17.98 -6.99
N TRP A 135 3.10 -16.73 -6.79
CA TRP A 135 3.74 -16.32 -5.54
C TRP A 135 2.79 -16.45 -4.34
N LEU A 136 1.54 -16.00 -4.48
CA LEU A 136 0.52 -16.16 -3.45
C LEU A 136 0.25 -17.64 -3.17
N ALA A 137 0.09 -18.46 -4.22
CA ALA A 137 -0.13 -19.90 -4.06
C ALA A 137 1.00 -20.58 -3.27
N ALA A 138 2.25 -20.20 -3.51
CA ALA A 138 3.41 -20.72 -2.77
C ALA A 138 3.44 -20.31 -1.28
N HIS A 139 2.84 -19.18 -0.92
CA HIS A 139 2.82 -18.67 0.46
C HIS A 139 1.54 -19.04 1.23
N LEU A 140 0.50 -19.52 0.55
CA LEU A 140 -0.78 -19.88 1.15
C LEU A 140 -0.91 -21.37 1.53
N GLN A 141 0.04 -22.21 1.11
CA GLN A 141 0.19 -23.60 1.59
C GLN A 141 0.74 -23.64 3.00
#